data_AF-A0AB40DJG4-F1
#
_entry.id   AF-A0AB40DJG4-F1
#
_cell.length_a   1.000
_cell.length_b   1.000
_cell.length_c   1.000
_cell.angle_alpha   90.00
_cell.angle_beta   90.00
_cell.angle_gamma   90.00
#
_symmetry.space_group_name_H-M   'P 1'
#
loop_
_entity.id
_entity.type
_entity.pdbx_description
1 polymer ?
#
loop_
_entity_poly.entity_id
_entity_poly.type
_entity_poly.pdbx_seq_one_letter_code
_entity_poly.pdbx_strand_id
1 'polypeptide(L)'
;MNVSTASLNNSFQEEDEMRLGYNHEHIKTFLGKSSIKHLFSYANDTTDAKQLLDRFLVTLSGKFELNLENLLDLFTLSIMMMTYQRDNLLLMKERFMLVDVVCHLADSLDSEEMNYMATGLYANLVTGVGLERLERVLDMHTAIPALVESCSLGNNIAVALLLTIMAQYTRVPVQLDRKEYARKAFEMAKLINWQQLADSGRQADMFMLVRTFSLIINCRRIREECLDWTNNLGAEIHKYFLQVRKAFDHTAAFGSFEMMIERFIAYCVVRGATTTPQLCNYNISELTNSESQKMFDEV
;
A
#
# COMPACT_ATOMS: atom_id res chain seq x y z
N MET A 1 -52.36 26.94 -16.80
CA MET A 1 -51.25 26.83 -15.84
C MET A 1 -50.22 25.90 -16.45
N ASN A 2 -49.08 26.45 -16.88
CA ASN A 2 -47.98 25.70 -17.50
C ASN A 2 -47.12 25.08 -16.40
N VAL A 3 -47.05 23.75 -16.37
CA VAL A 3 -46.03 23.03 -15.61
C VAL A 3 -44.92 22.71 -16.59
N SER A 4 -43.88 23.54 -16.56
CA SER A 4 -42.67 23.38 -17.36
C SER A 4 -41.97 22.09 -16.98
N THR A 5 -41.92 21.15 -17.93
CA THR A 5 -41.02 20.01 -17.95
C THR A 5 -39.58 20.50 -18.10
N ALA A 6 -38.92 20.78 -16.98
CA ALA A 6 -37.46 20.92 -16.96
C ALA A 6 -36.86 19.52 -17.09
N SER A 7 -36.47 19.20 -18.32
CA SER A 7 -35.53 18.15 -18.68
C SER A 7 -34.28 18.26 -17.80
N LEU A 8 -34.19 17.42 -16.77
CA LEU A 8 -32.96 17.21 -16.02
C LEU A 8 -32.04 16.37 -16.89
N ASN A 9 -31.19 17.07 -17.64
CA ASN A 9 -29.99 16.54 -18.26
C ASN A 9 -29.08 15.95 -17.16
N ASN A 10 -29.27 14.69 -16.83
CA ASN A 10 -28.27 13.88 -16.13
C ASN A 10 -27.29 13.36 -17.17
N SER A 11 -26.50 14.26 -17.76
CA SER A 11 -25.22 13.88 -18.36
C SER A 11 -24.22 13.72 -17.21
N PHE A 12 -24.26 12.57 -16.53
CA PHE A 12 -23.13 12.08 -15.75
C PHE A 12 -22.02 11.75 -16.73
N GLN A 13 -21.25 12.76 -17.08
CA GLN A 13 -19.97 12.62 -17.73
C GLN A 13 -18.91 12.60 -16.62
N GLU A 14 -18.92 11.54 -15.81
CA GLU A 14 -17.76 11.17 -14.99
C GLU A 14 -16.87 10.26 -15.85
N GLU A 15 -16.18 10.86 -16.82
CA GLU A 15 -14.86 10.38 -17.19
C GLU A 15 -13.92 10.76 -16.04
N ASP A 16 -14.05 10.07 -14.91
CA ASP A 16 -13.02 10.07 -13.87
C ASP A 16 -11.81 9.35 -14.49
N GLU A 17 -10.94 10.12 -15.15
CA GLU A 17 -9.63 9.65 -15.59
C GLU A 17 -8.89 9.14 -14.34
N MET A 18 -8.92 7.82 -14.15
CA MET A 18 -8.15 7.10 -13.13
C MET A 18 -6.74 7.67 -13.11
N ARG A 19 -6.36 8.29 -11.99
CA ARG A 19 -5.07 8.97 -11.91
C ARG A 19 -3.97 7.90 -11.81
N LEU A 20 -3.23 7.70 -12.90
CA LEU A 20 -2.13 6.74 -12.98
C LEU A 20 -0.83 7.31 -12.38
N GLY A 21 -0.79 7.49 -11.05
CA GLY A 21 0.43 7.86 -10.32
C GLY A 21 0.77 9.34 -10.33
N TYR A 22 2.03 9.66 -10.04
CA TYR A 22 2.54 11.03 -10.01
C TYR A 22 3.01 11.48 -11.39
N ASN A 23 2.86 12.77 -11.68
CA ASN A 23 3.33 13.39 -12.91
C ASN A 23 4.31 14.53 -12.58
N HIS A 24 4.87 15.17 -13.60
CA HIS A 24 5.96 16.12 -13.41
C HIS A 24 5.54 17.35 -12.60
N GLU A 25 4.33 17.85 -12.82
CA GLU A 25 3.78 18.98 -12.05
C GLU A 25 3.58 18.63 -10.58
N HIS A 26 3.24 17.39 -10.24
CA HIS A 26 3.19 16.95 -8.85
C HIS A 26 4.57 16.98 -8.17
N ILE A 27 5.59 16.48 -8.86
CA ILE A 27 6.97 16.48 -8.34
C ILE A 27 7.47 17.92 -8.16
N LYS A 28 7.25 18.80 -9.15
CA LYS A 28 7.59 20.22 -9.07
C LYS A 28 6.86 20.94 -7.93
N THR A 29 5.55 20.69 -7.80
CA THR A 29 4.73 21.31 -6.75
C THR A 29 5.19 20.90 -5.36
N PHE A 30 5.49 19.61 -5.18
CA PHE A 30 6.05 19.10 -3.92
C PHE A 30 7.42 19.74 -3.63
N LEU A 31 8.35 19.67 -4.59
CA LEU A 31 9.70 20.23 -4.44
C LEU A 31 9.67 21.74 -4.21
N GLY A 32 8.77 22.50 -4.83
CA GLY A 32 8.67 23.95 -4.62
C GLY A 32 8.33 24.35 -3.18
N LYS A 33 7.66 23.45 -2.43
CA LYS A 33 7.22 23.68 -1.05
C LYS A 33 8.10 22.97 -0.01
N SER A 34 8.95 22.04 -0.43
CA SER A 34 9.75 21.22 0.48
C SER A 34 10.97 21.97 1.02
N SER A 35 11.49 21.50 2.15
CA SER A 35 12.74 21.96 2.76
C SER A 35 13.97 21.62 1.89
N ILE A 36 13.86 20.58 1.05
CA ILE A 36 14.92 20.06 0.17
C ILE A 36 14.97 20.70 -1.22
N LYS A 37 14.13 21.71 -1.51
CA LYS A 37 14.01 22.34 -2.84
C LYS A 37 15.34 22.78 -3.47
N HIS A 38 16.26 23.25 -2.63
CA HIS A 38 17.55 23.77 -3.03
C HIS A 38 18.50 22.66 -3.54
N LEU A 39 18.30 21.41 -3.11
CA LEU A 39 19.07 20.25 -3.56
C LEU A 39 18.71 19.84 -4.99
N PHE A 40 17.48 20.14 -5.42
CA PHE A 40 16.87 19.62 -6.64
C PHE A 40 16.41 20.75 -7.59
N SER A 41 17.15 21.86 -7.65
CA SER A 41 16.80 23.05 -8.45
C SER A 41 16.57 22.74 -9.95
N TYR A 42 17.26 21.74 -10.48
CA TYR A 42 17.14 21.26 -11.86
C TYR A 42 15.82 20.52 -12.16
N ALA A 43 15.04 20.14 -11.13
CA ALA A 43 13.82 19.36 -11.33
C ALA A 43 12.75 20.12 -12.12
N ASN A 44 12.77 21.46 -12.08
CA ASN A 44 11.84 22.29 -12.85
C ASN A 44 12.03 22.19 -14.37
N ASP A 45 13.27 21.95 -14.80
CA ASP A 45 13.66 21.96 -16.22
C ASP A 45 13.91 20.55 -16.77
N THR A 46 13.91 19.53 -15.91
CA THR A 46 14.24 18.14 -16.29
C THR A 46 12.97 17.30 -16.39
N THR A 47 12.29 17.37 -17.53
CA THR A 47 11.02 16.63 -17.76
C THR A 47 11.22 15.15 -18.07
N ASP A 48 12.38 14.77 -18.63
CA ASP A 48 12.72 13.37 -18.88
C ASP A 48 12.89 12.61 -17.56
N ALA A 49 12.12 11.53 -17.41
CA ALA A 49 12.03 10.83 -16.13
C ALA A 49 13.30 10.06 -15.75
N LYS A 50 14.00 9.49 -16.74
CA LYS A 50 15.26 8.80 -16.48
C LYS A 50 16.31 9.79 -16.02
N GLN A 51 16.48 10.89 -16.77
CA GLN A 51 17.41 11.94 -16.45
C GLN A 51 17.12 12.58 -15.09
N LEU A 52 15.85 12.77 -14.74
CA LEU A 52 15.45 13.30 -13.43
C LEU A 52 15.87 12.35 -12.30
N LEU A 53 15.56 11.05 -12.42
CA LEU A 53 15.96 10.03 -11.44
C LEU A 53 17.49 9.90 -11.31
N ASP A 54 18.20 9.85 -12.44
CA ASP A 54 19.66 9.75 -12.45
C ASP A 54 20.29 10.97 -11.74
N ARG A 55 19.75 12.18 -12.00
CA ARG A 55 20.21 13.38 -11.31
C ARG A 55 19.90 13.35 -9.81
N PHE A 56 18.71 12.88 -9.40
CA PHE A 56 18.38 12.71 -7.98
C PHE A 56 19.39 11.80 -7.29
N LEU A 57 19.71 10.65 -7.88
CA LEU A 57 20.71 9.72 -7.36
C LEU A 57 22.10 10.35 -7.27
N VAL A 58 22.53 11.08 -8.30
CA VAL A 58 23.81 11.81 -8.27
C VAL A 58 23.83 12.85 -7.17
N THR A 59 22.77 13.65 -7.02
CA THR A 59 22.68 14.61 -5.92
C THR A 59 22.81 13.87 -4.59
N LEU A 60 21.99 12.85 -4.34
CA LEU A 60 21.97 12.14 -3.07
C LEU A 60 23.24 11.32 -2.76
N SER A 61 24.12 11.10 -3.74
CA SER A 61 25.44 10.49 -3.50
C SER A 61 26.44 11.40 -2.75
N GLY A 62 26.10 12.69 -2.59
CA GLY A 62 26.89 13.66 -1.84
C GLY A 62 26.89 13.46 -0.32
N LYS A 63 27.66 14.31 0.38
CA LYS A 63 27.60 14.40 1.85
C LYS A 63 26.65 15.51 2.26
N PHE A 64 25.74 15.20 3.17
CA PHE A 64 24.70 16.11 3.64
C PHE A 64 24.65 16.13 5.16
N GLU A 65 24.36 17.30 5.72
CA GLU A 65 23.83 17.42 7.06
C GLU A 65 22.31 17.57 6.92
N LEU A 66 21.59 16.48 7.17
CA LEU A 66 20.13 16.43 7.02
C LEU A 66 19.49 16.50 8.41
N ASN A 67 18.50 17.37 8.54
CA ASN A 67 17.60 17.32 9.69
C ASN A 67 16.40 16.39 9.38
N LEU A 68 15.55 16.16 10.38
CA LEU A 68 14.41 15.25 10.27
C LEU A 68 13.36 15.72 9.24
N GLU A 69 13.16 17.03 9.09
CA GLU A 69 12.27 17.60 8.07
C GLU A 69 12.78 17.33 6.66
N ASN A 70 14.10 17.47 6.43
CA ASN A 70 14.73 17.13 5.16
C ASN A 70 14.57 15.63 4.85
N LEU A 71 14.75 14.78 5.86
CA LEU A 71 14.58 13.34 5.71
C LEU A 71 13.13 13.00 5.36
N LEU A 72 12.15 13.60 6.04
CA LEU A 72 10.72 13.43 5.74
C LEU A 72 10.40 13.79 4.28
N ASP A 73 10.93 14.92 3.81
CA ASP A 73 10.72 15.34 2.42
C ASP A 73 11.39 14.38 1.42
N LEU A 74 12.57 13.84 1.74
CA LEU A 74 13.26 12.86 0.89
C LEU A 74 12.51 11.53 0.81
N PHE A 75 11.99 11.04 1.93
CA PHE A 75 11.13 9.85 1.93
C PHE A 75 9.82 10.10 1.18
N THR A 76 9.21 11.28 1.36
CA THR A 76 8.00 11.65 0.60
C THR A 76 8.31 11.64 -0.90
N LEU A 77 9.41 12.26 -1.33
CA LEU A 77 9.84 12.29 -2.72
C LEU A 77 10.10 10.90 -3.28
N SER A 78 10.87 10.06 -2.57
CA SER A 78 11.21 8.72 -3.07
C SER A 78 9.96 7.84 -3.22
N ILE A 79 9.00 7.95 -2.29
CA ILE A 79 7.70 7.27 -2.39
C ILE A 79 6.89 7.78 -3.58
N MET A 80 6.83 9.09 -3.81
CA MET A 80 6.15 9.65 -5.00
C MET A 80 6.82 9.16 -6.30
N MET A 81 8.14 9.08 -6.33
CA MET A 81 8.89 8.67 -7.51
C MET A 81 8.67 7.20 -7.89
N MET A 82 8.22 6.35 -6.96
CA MET A 82 7.86 4.96 -7.26
C MET A 82 6.73 4.81 -8.29
N THR A 83 5.83 5.78 -8.36
CA THR A 83 4.75 5.82 -9.36
C THR A 83 4.80 7.05 -10.26
N TYR A 84 5.93 7.77 -10.28
CA TYR A 84 6.14 8.90 -11.19
C TYR A 84 6.21 8.44 -12.65
N GLN A 85 5.32 8.93 -13.50
CA GLN A 85 5.12 8.44 -14.88
C GLN A 85 5.00 6.92 -14.89
N ARG A 86 4.00 6.42 -14.15
CA ARG A 86 3.84 5.00 -13.79
C ARG A 86 4.00 4.02 -14.96
N ASP A 87 3.52 4.38 -16.15
CA ASP A 87 3.55 3.54 -17.35
C ASP A 87 4.96 3.30 -17.90
N ASN A 88 5.95 4.11 -17.50
CA ASN A 88 7.34 3.87 -17.84
C ASN A 88 7.96 2.79 -16.95
N LEU A 89 7.68 1.54 -17.28
CA LEU A 89 8.15 0.36 -16.54
C LEU A 89 9.68 0.16 -16.62
N LEU A 90 10.36 0.81 -17.56
CA LEU A 90 11.82 0.70 -17.73
C LEU A 90 12.62 1.38 -16.62
N LEU A 91 11.96 2.20 -15.78
CA LEU A 91 12.60 2.98 -14.72
C LEU A 91 12.52 2.31 -13.33
N MET A 92 12.00 1.09 -13.25
CA MET A 92 11.81 0.43 -11.94
C MET A 92 13.11 0.27 -11.17
N LYS A 93 14.23 0.01 -11.86
CA LYS A 93 15.54 -0.11 -11.22
C LYS A 93 15.94 1.21 -10.55
N GLU A 94 15.87 2.31 -11.28
CA GLU A 94 16.22 3.65 -10.81
C GLU A 94 15.30 4.11 -9.66
N ARG A 95 14.00 3.79 -9.76
CA ARG A 95 13.03 4.05 -8.67
C ARG A 95 13.39 3.30 -7.39
N PHE A 96 13.71 2.01 -7.49
CA PHE A 96 14.16 1.23 -6.33
C PHE A 96 15.48 1.75 -5.76
N MET A 97 16.44 2.11 -6.61
CA MET A 97 17.70 2.72 -6.16
C MET A 97 17.47 4.03 -5.41
N LEU A 98 16.51 4.86 -5.83
CA LEU A 98 16.21 6.11 -5.13
C LEU A 98 15.66 5.86 -3.73
N VAL A 99 14.72 4.92 -3.59
CA VAL A 99 14.19 4.51 -2.28
C VAL A 99 15.33 3.97 -1.41
N ASP A 100 16.18 3.14 -1.97
CA ASP A 100 17.30 2.53 -1.26
C ASP A 100 18.31 3.56 -0.76
N VAL A 101 18.73 4.50 -1.61
CA VAL A 101 19.64 5.58 -1.23
C VAL A 101 19.04 6.41 -0.09
N VAL A 102 17.77 6.80 -0.20
CA VAL A 102 17.09 7.60 0.85
C VAL A 102 17.02 6.84 2.17
N CYS A 103 16.73 5.54 2.14
CA CYS A 103 16.73 4.68 3.33
C CYS A 103 18.08 4.60 4.05
N HIS A 104 19.18 4.90 3.36
CA HIS A 104 20.55 4.87 3.89
C HIS A 104 21.13 6.26 4.20
N LEU A 105 20.34 7.34 4.10
CA LEU A 105 20.77 8.70 4.47
C LEU A 105 20.82 8.92 6.00
N ALA A 106 20.21 8.02 6.78
CA ALA A 106 20.26 8.01 8.23
C ALA A 106 20.51 6.59 8.73
N ASP A 107 21.33 6.45 9.77
CA ASP A 107 21.67 5.14 10.34
C ASP A 107 20.51 4.55 11.15
N SER A 108 19.87 5.40 11.97
CA SER A 108 18.74 5.03 12.83
C SER A 108 17.95 6.26 13.23
N LEU A 109 16.69 6.04 13.61
CA LEU A 109 15.82 7.03 14.24
C LEU A 109 15.30 6.46 15.56
N ASP A 110 15.13 7.30 16.57
CA ASP A 110 14.46 6.91 17.80
C ASP A 110 12.92 6.84 17.64
N SER A 111 12.21 6.42 18.68
CA SER A 111 10.76 6.24 18.62
C SER A 111 9.97 7.52 18.34
N GLU A 112 10.45 8.67 18.82
CA GLU A 112 9.77 9.97 18.63
C GLU A 112 10.00 10.47 17.20
N GLU A 113 11.23 10.37 16.72
CA GLU A 113 11.60 10.69 15.34
C GLU A 113 10.86 9.79 14.34
N MET A 114 10.75 8.49 14.64
CA MET A 114 9.98 7.53 13.86
C MET A 114 8.49 7.89 13.80
N ASN A 115 7.92 8.33 14.92
CA ASN A 115 6.53 8.76 14.96
C ASN A 115 6.31 10.06 14.18
N TYR A 116 7.26 11.00 14.26
CA TYR A 116 7.27 12.21 13.44
C TYR A 116 7.29 11.85 11.95
N MET A 117 8.20 10.97 11.53
CA MET A 117 8.29 10.52 10.13
C MET A 117 6.99 9.87 9.66
N ALA A 118 6.42 8.94 10.42
CA ALA A 118 5.19 8.25 10.05
C ALA A 118 3.98 9.20 9.95
N THR A 119 3.87 10.13 10.89
CA THR A 119 2.79 11.13 10.91
C THR A 119 2.94 12.13 9.75
N GLY A 120 4.16 12.59 9.49
CA GLY A 120 4.47 13.47 8.37
C GLY A 120 4.19 12.81 7.03
N LEU A 121 4.63 11.56 6.84
CA LEU A 121 4.35 10.79 5.62
C LEU A 121 2.85 10.56 5.42
N TYR A 122 2.12 10.25 6.49
CA TYR A 122 0.67 10.18 6.44
C TYR A 122 0.06 11.50 5.98
N ALA A 123 0.48 12.63 6.58
CA ALA A 123 -0.03 13.95 6.23
C ALA A 123 0.30 14.37 4.79
N ASN A 124 1.45 13.95 4.26
CA ASN A 124 1.89 14.30 2.91
C ASN A 124 1.27 13.41 1.82
N LEU A 125 1.08 12.12 2.11
CA LEU A 125 0.72 11.10 1.10
C LEU A 125 -0.73 10.62 1.22
N VAL A 126 -1.32 10.66 2.41
CA VAL A 126 -2.68 10.14 2.67
C VAL A 126 -3.67 11.31 2.80
N THR A 127 -3.74 12.11 1.74
CA THR A 127 -4.61 13.30 1.64
C THR A 127 -5.82 13.05 0.75
N GLY A 128 -6.75 14.02 0.67
CA GLY A 128 -7.95 13.93 -0.17
C GLY A 128 -9.08 13.17 0.52
N VAL A 129 -10.13 12.81 -0.23
CA VAL A 129 -11.31 12.06 0.25
C VAL A 129 -11.74 11.02 -0.78
N GLY A 130 -12.44 9.96 -0.34
CA GLY A 130 -13.00 8.96 -1.26
C GLY A 130 -11.95 8.27 -2.14
N LEU A 131 -12.22 8.22 -3.45
CA LEU A 131 -11.35 7.57 -4.44
C LEU A 131 -9.99 8.25 -4.58
N GLU A 132 -9.91 9.58 -4.54
CA GLU A 132 -8.63 10.31 -4.63
C GLU A 132 -7.67 9.87 -3.50
N ARG A 133 -8.18 9.77 -2.27
CA ARG A 133 -7.38 9.29 -1.14
C ARG A 133 -6.93 7.86 -1.35
N LEU A 134 -7.84 7.00 -1.82
CA LEU A 134 -7.53 5.62 -2.09
C LEU A 134 -6.39 5.49 -3.13
N GLU A 135 -6.47 6.22 -4.23
CA GLU A 135 -5.42 6.22 -5.27
C GLU A 135 -4.06 6.63 -4.70
N ARG A 136 -3.99 7.73 -3.94
CA ARG A 136 -2.73 8.16 -3.32
C ARG A 136 -2.16 7.12 -2.35
N VAL A 137 -3.04 6.45 -1.60
CA VAL A 137 -2.62 5.37 -0.70
C VAL A 137 -2.15 4.14 -1.47
N LEU A 138 -2.77 3.80 -2.61
CA LEU A 138 -2.31 2.72 -3.48
C LEU A 138 -0.95 3.04 -4.13
N ASP A 139 -0.73 4.30 -4.52
CA ASP A 139 0.57 4.77 -5.00
C ASP A 139 1.63 4.63 -3.90
N MET A 140 1.34 5.11 -2.69
CA MET A 140 2.24 4.95 -1.53
C MET A 140 2.49 3.47 -1.21
N HIS A 141 1.45 2.62 -1.23
CA HIS A 141 1.58 1.18 -1.03
C HIS A 141 2.51 0.50 -2.04
N THR A 142 2.71 1.09 -3.23
CA THR A 142 3.63 0.57 -4.24
C THR A 142 5.11 0.74 -3.81
N ALA A 143 5.41 1.72 -2.96
CA ALA A 143 6.75 1.94 -2.42
C ALA A 143 7.08 1.05 -1.21
N ILE A 144 6.07 0.53 -0.50
CA ILE A 144 6.25 -0.22 0.75
C ILE A 144 7.20 -1.43 0.59
N PRO A 145 7.07 -2.30 -0.43
CA PRO A 145 8.02 -3.40 -0.59
C PRO A 145 9.47 -2.94 -0.75
N ALA A 146 9.71 -1.85 -1.50
CA ALA A 146 11.05 -1.30 -1.67
C ALA A 146 11.63 -0.78 -0.34
N LEU A 147 10.83 -0.04 0.43
CA LEU A 147 11.22 0.46 1.75
C LEU A 147 11.60 -0.69 2.71
N VAL A 148 10.80 -1.76 2.71
CA VAL A 148 11.00 -2.94 3.57
C VAL A 148 12.28 -3.69 3.21
N GLU A 149 12.58 -3.84 1.91
CA GLU A 149 13.74 -4.59 1.43
C GLU A 149 15.05 -3.79 1.52
N SER A 150 15.00 -2.45 1.48
CA SER A 150 16.21 -1.61 1.49
C SER A 150 17.04 -1.78 2.77
N CYS A 151 16.47 -1.48 3.94
CA CYS A 151 17.21 -1.55 5.20
C CYS A 151 16.29 -1.64 6.42
N SER A 152 16.88 -1.79 7.62
CA SER A 152 16.10 -1.85 8.87
C SER A 152 15.32 -0.57 9.15
N LEU A 153 15.88 0.60 8.84
CA LEU A 153 15.21 1.88 9.01
C LEU A 153 14.01 2.01 8.05
N GLY A 154 14.22 1.70 6.77
CA GLY A 154 13.16 1.69 5.75
C GLY A 154 11.98 0.78 6.14
N ASN A 155 12.26 -0.44 6.61
CA ASN A 155 11.23 -1.33 7.15
C ASN A 155 10.49 -0.72 8.34
N ASN A 156 11.19 -0.15 9.31
CA ASN A 156 10.56 0.47 10.47
C ASN A 156 9.65 1.64 10.06
N ILE A 157 10.07 2.46 9.09
CA ILE A 157 9.29 3.62 8.60
C ILE A 157 8.05 3.14 7.87
N ALA A 158 8.19 2.15 6.99
CA ALA A 158 7.07 1.55 6.28
C ALA A 158 6.02 1.00 7.26
N VAL A 159 6.44 0.26 8.28
CA VAL A 159 5.53 -0.31 9.29
C VAL A 159 4.89 0.78 10.14
N ALA A 160 5.66 1.77 10.58
CA ALA A 160 5.13 2.88 11.36
C ALA A 160 4.08 3.68 10.57
N LEU A 161 4.32 3.93 9.27
CA LEU A 161 3.35 4.58 8.38
C LEU A 161 2.05 3.74 8.24
N LEU A 162 2.18 2.43 7.99
CA LEU A 162 1.01 1.55 7.83
C LEU A 162 0.19 1.45 9.13
N LEU A 163 0.85 1.37 10.30
CA LEU A 163 0.17 1.42 11.59
C LEU A 163 -0.48 2.78 11.86
N THR A 164 0.15 3.87 11.42
CA THR A 164 -0.42 5.22 11.51
C THR A 164 -1.71 5.33 10.70
N ILE A 165 -1.77 4.74 9.51
CA ILE A 165 -3.02 4.68 8.72
C ILE A 165 -4.12 3.94 9.49
N MET A 166 -3.81 2.77 10.07
CA MET A 166 -4.78 2.00 10.87
C MET A 166 -5.25 2.77 12.12
N ALA A 167 -4.34 3.47 12.80
CA ALA A 167 -4.64 4.24 14.00
C ALA A 167 -5.69 5.34 13.79
N GLN A 168 -5.74 5.95 12.60
CA GLN A 168 -6.75 6.97 12.26
C GLN A 168 -8.19 6.44 12.28
N TYR A 169 -8.37 5.12 12.13
CA TYR A 169 -9.70 4.49 12.12
C TYR A 169 -10.06 3.80 13.43
N THR A 170 -9.10 3.67 14.35
CA THR A 170 -9.31 3.04 15.66
C THR A 170 -9.21 4.03 16.82
N ARG A 171 -8.61 5.20 16.59
CA ARG A 171 -8.25 6.21 17.61
C ARG A 171 -7.33 5.66 18.70
N VAL A 172 -6.63 4.56 18.42
CA VAL A 172 -5.62 4.00 19.31
C VAL A 172 -4.24 4.54 18.92
N PRO A 173 -3.45 5.07 19.87
CA PRO A 173 -2.13 5.57 19.56
C PRO A 173 -1.21 4.44 19.08
N VAL A 174 -0.38 4.74 18.07
CA VAL A 174 0.64 3.80 17.58
C VAL A 174 1.75 3.68 18.62
N GLN A 175 2.04 2.45 19.05
CA GLN A 175 3.17 2.14 19.92
C GLN A 175 4.26 1.46 19.09
N LEU A 176 5.42 2.11 18.94
CA LEU A 176 6.57 1.60 18.16
C LEU A 176 7.66 0.94 19.02
N ASP A 177 7.52 1.01 20.34
CA ASP A 177 8.50 0.56 21.36
C ASP A 177 8.56 -0.97 21.53
N ARG A 178 7.43 -1.65 21.35
CA ARG A 178 7.32 -3.10 21.51
C ARG A 178 7.20 -3.75 20.13
N LYS A 179 8.16 -4.60 19.78
CA LYS A 179 8.04 -5.53 18.63
C LYS A 179 6.75 -6.36 18.78
N GLU A 180 6.34 -7.09 17.72
CA GLU A 180 4.98 -7.69 17.53
C GLU A 180 3.99 -6.83 16.70
N TYR A 181 4.48 -6.17 15.65
CA TYR A 181 3.64 -5.33 14.80
C TYR A 181 2.45 -6.06 14.16
N ALA A 182 2.57 -7.35 13.84
CA ALA A 182 1.45 -8.16 13.34
C ALA A 182 0.29 -8.24 14.34
N ARG A 183 0.58 -8.51 15.62
CA ARG A 183 -0.43 -8.58 16.68
C ARG A 183 -1.06 -7.21 16.90
N LYS A 184 -0.25 -6.16 17.00
CA LYS A 184 -0.75 -4.77 17.14
C LYS A 184 -1.68 -4.37 16.01
N ALA A 185 -1.30 -4.66 14.77
CA ALA A 185 -2.14 -4.39 13.60
C ALA A 185 -3.44 -5.19 13.64
N PHE A 186 -3.41 -6.44 14.13
CA PHE A 186 -4.62 -7.26 14.25
C PHE A 186 -5.56 -6.75 15.36
N GLU A 187 -5.02 -6.35 16.51
CA GLU A 187 -5.81 -5.67 17.56
C GLU A 187 -6.46 -4.39 17.03
N MET A 188 -5.73 -3.60 16.25
CA MET A 188 -6.30 -2.43 15.58
C MET A 188 -7.41 -2.84 14.58
N ALA A 189 -7.20 -3.88 13.77
CA ALA A 189 -8.20 -4.36 12.81
C ALA A 189 -9.52 -4.81 13.46
N LYS A 190 -9.46 -5.31 14.70
CA LYS A 190 -10.63 -5.66 15.51
C LYS A 190 -11.43 -4.46 16.02
N LEU A 191 -10.77 -3.31 16.17
CA LEU A 191 -11.40 -2.07 16.66
C LEU A 191 -12.03 -1.24 15.54
N ILE A 192 -11.74 -1.56 14.28
CA ILE A 192 -12.35 -0.88 13.13
C ILE A 192 -13.84 -1.23 13.07
N ASN A 193 -14.69 -0.21 13.03
CA ASN A 193 -16.12 -0.41 12.83
C ASN A 193 -16.43 -0.60 11.34
N TRP A 194 -16.24 -1.84 10.86
CA TRP A 194 -16.46 -2.21 9.46
C TRP A 194 -17.89 -1.93 8.98
N GLN A 195 -18.89 -2.18 9.84
CA GLN A 195 -20.29 -1.94 9.50
C GLN A 195 -20.55 -0.45 9.31
N GLN A 196 -20.07 0.42 10.21
CA GLN A 196 -20.24 1.86 10.07
C GLN A 196 -19.57 2.39 8.79
N LEU A 197 -18.39 1.88 8.42
CA LEU A 197 -17.75 2.24 7.16
C LEU A 197 -18.61 1.83 5.96
N ALA A 198 -19.16 0.62 5.98
CA ALA A 198 -20.06 0.13 4.94
C ALA A 198 -21.35 0.96 4.85
N ASP A 199 -22.04 1.19 5.97
CA ASP A 199 -23.28 1.96 6.05
C ASP A 199 -23.10 3.41 5.58
N SER A 200 -21.89 3.95 5.77
CA SER A 200 -21.53 5.31 5.33
C SER A 200 -21.02 5.36 3.88
N GLY A 201 -21.06 4.26 3.13
CA GLY A 201 -20.58 4.19 1.75
C GLY A 201 -19.05 4.29 1.60
N ARG A 202 -18.29 4.11 2.70
CA ARG A 202 -16.83 4.30 2.74
C ARG A 202 -16.06 3.05 2.30
N GLN A 203 -16.48 2.44 1.19
CA GLN A 203 -15.89 1.21 0.65
C GLN A 203 -14.41 1.36 0.30
N ALA A 204 -14.01 2.53 -0.23
CA ALA A 204 -12.62 2.85 -0.54
C ALA A 204 -11.71 2.77 0.71
N ASP A 205 -12.20 3.26 1.85
CA ASP A 205 -11.48 3.16 3.12
C ASP A 205 -11.39 1.72 3.62
N MET A 206 -12.46 0.93 3.45
CA MET A 206 -12.42 -0.49 3.81
C MET A 206 -11.37 -1.25 2.99
N PHE A 207 -11.28 -1.00 1.67
CA PHE A 207 -10.24 -1.58 0.81
C PHE A 207 -8.85 -1.18 1.25
N MET A 208 -8.66 0.12 1.49
CA MET A 208 -7.42 0.69 1.96
C MET A 208 -6.95 -0.02 3.23
N LEU A 209 -7.81 -0.15 4.24
CA LEU A 209 -7.50 -0.76 5.52
C LEU A 209 -7.13 -2.24 5.41
N VAL A 210 -7.89 -3.02 4.64
CA VAL A 210 -7.56 -4.44 4.40
C VAL A 210 -6.21 -4.55 3.71
N ARG A 211 -5.92 -3.72 2.71
CA ARG A 211 -4.63 -3.73 2.01
C ARG A 211 -3.47 -3.27 2.91
N THR A 212 -3.65 -2.23 3.70
CA THR A 212 -2.67 -1.75 4.70
C THR A 212 -2.36 -2.86 5.69
N PHE A 213 -3.37 -3.52 6.25
CA PHE A 213 -3.20 -4.66 7.14
C PHE A 213 -2.44 -5.81 6.44
N SER A 214 -2.79 -6.11 5.19
CA SER A 214 -2.12 -7.13 4.37
C SER A 214 -0.62 -6.87 4.22
N LEU A 215 -0.23 -5.61 3.98
CA LEU A 215 1.17 -5.24 3.81
C LEU A 215 1.96 -5.42 5.10
N ILE A 216 1.37 -5.07 6.25
CA ILE A 216 1.99 -5.31 7.57
C ILE A 216 2.20 -6.82 7.75
N ILE A 217 1.14 -7.61 7.65
CA ILE A 217 1.25 -9.03 8.00
C ILE A 217 2.08 -9.84 7.01
N ASN A 218 2.22 -9.41 5.75
CA ASN A 218 3.05 -10.10 4.74
C ASN A 218 4.52 -9.69 4.76
N CYS A 219 4.92 -8.70 5.56
CA CYS A 219 6.33 -8.45 5.77
C CYS A 219 6.94 -9.64 6.53
N ARG A 220 7.86 -10.36 5.87
CA ARG A 220 8.50 -11.57 6.41
C ARG A 220 9.13 -11.31 7.77
N ARG A 221 9.86 -10.20 7.90
CA ARG A 221 10.53 -9.82 9.16
C ARG A 221 9.52 -9.63 10.29
N ILE A 222 8.37 -9.02 10.01
CA ILE A 222 7.30 -8.84 11.02
C ILE A 222 6.70 -10.18 11.44
N ARG A 223 6.53 -11.13 10.50
CA ARG A 223 6.07 -12.48 10.82
C ARG A 223 7.05 -13.23 11.70
N GLU A 224 8.34 -13.19 11.35
CA GLU A 224 9.41 -13.87 12.09
C GLU A 224 9.57 -13.31 13.50
N GLU A 225 9.33 -12.01 13.70
CA GLU A 225 9.32 -11.38 15.03
C GLU A 225 8.11 -11.78 15.90
N CYS A 226 7.04 -12.33 15.31
CA CYS A 226 5.83 -12.72 16.02
C CYS A 226 5.82 -14.23 16.30
N LEU A 227 6.27 -14.63 17.50
CA LEU A 227 6.37 -16.04 17.92
C LEU A 227 5.06 -16.83 17.83
N ASP A 228 3.91 -16.16 17.95
CA ASP A 228 2.59 -16.79 17.90
C ASP A 228 2.02 -16.86 16.47
N TRP A 229 2.76 -16.38 15.45
CA TRP A 229 2.29 -16.33 14.06
C TRP A 229 1.83 -17.70 13.56
N THR A 230 2.70 -18.70 13.65
CA THR A 230 2.44 -20.08 13.19
C THR A 230 1.56 -20.87 14.15
N ASN A 231 1.51 -20.49 15.43
CA ASN A 231 0.85 -21.29 16.46
C ASN A 231 -0.63 -20.93 16.61
N ASN A 232 -1.01 -19.64 16.57
CA ASN A 232 -2.42 -19.24 16.71
C ASN A 232 -2.82 -18.01 15.88
N LEU A 233 -1.96 -16.99 15.77
CA LEU A 233 -2.36 -15.68 15.25
C LEU A 233 -2.84 -15.73 13.79
N GLY A 234 -2.19 -16.51 12.93
CA GLY A 234 -2.65 -16.69 11.54
C GLY A 234 -4.07 -17.26 11.43
N ALA A 235 -4.39 -18.24 12.27
CA ALA A 235 -5.72 -18.85 12.32
C ALA A 235 -6.78 -17.89 12.89
N GLU A 236 -6.42 -17.10 13.90
CA GLU A 236 -7.30 -16.05 14.45
C GLU A 236 -7.62 -14.96 13.44
N ILE A 237 -6.60 -14.47 12.71
CA ILE A 237 -6.77 -13.50 11.62
C ILE A 237 -7.72 -14.06 10.56
N HIS A 238 -7.48 -15.30 10.12
CA HIS A 238 -8.34 -15.96 9.13
C HIS A 238 -9.79 -16.03 9.61
N LYS A 239 -10.03 -16.54 10.83
CA LYS A 239 -11.36 -16.67 11.41
C LYS A 239 -12.07 -15.32 11.54
N TYR A 240 -11.35 -14.29 11.97
CA TYR A 240 -11.89 -12.94 12.12
C TYR A 240 -12.31 -12.35 10.78
N PHE A 241 -11.45 -12.34 9.75
CA PHE A 241 -11.81 -11.77 8.46
C PHE A 241 -12.88 -12.57 7.71
N LEU A 242 -13.01 -13.89 7.97
CA LEU A 242 -14.18 -14.64 7.51
C LEU A 242 -15.49 -14.16 8.15
N GLN A 243 -15.46 -13.78 9.44
CA GLN A 243 -16.63 -13.21 10.11
C GLN A 243 -16.96 -11.83 9.55
N VAL A 244 -15.94 -10.99 9.33
CA VAL A 244 -16.11 -9.68 8.67
C VAL A 244 -16.77 -9.86 7.30
N ARG A 245 -16.26 -10.77 6.46
CA ARG A 245 -16.85 -11.06 5.15
C ARG A 245 -18.33 -11.47 5.26
N LYS A 246 -18.63 -12.44 6.12
CA LYS A 246 -20.00 -12.96 6.34
C LYS A 246 -21.01 -11.90 6.76
N ALA A 247 -20.56 -10.83 7.42
CA ALA A 247 -21.45 -9.72 7.77
C ALA A 247 -21.97 -8.95 6.55
N PHE A 248 -21.30 -9.07 5.39
CA PHE A 248 -21.62 -8.34 4.16
C PHE A 248 -22.23 -9.21 3.04
N ASP A 249 -22.14 -10.55 3.15
CA ASP A 249 -22.58 -11.62 2.21
C ASP A 249 -24.03 -11.48 1.66
N HIS A 250 -24.83 -10.53 2.15
CA HIS A 250 -26.25 -10.34 1.81
C HIS A 250 -26.56 -9.09 0.99
N THR A 251 -25.55 -8.33 0.58
CA THR A 251 -25.74 -7.06 -0.12
C THR A 251 -24.95 -7.03 -1.42
N ALA A 252 -25.66 -7.03 -2.56
CA ALA A 252 -25.04 -6.96 -3.89
C ALA A 252 -24.08 -5.76 -4.08
N ALA A 253 -24.25 -4.71 -3.27
CA ALA A 253 -23.39 -3.53 -3.24
C ALA A 253 -21.95 -3.77 -2.71
N PHE A 254 -21.69 -4.92 -2.06
CA PHE A 254 -20.38 -5.22 -1.42
C PHE A 254 -19.65 -6.42 -2.03
N GLY A 255 -20.11 -6.96 -3.17
CA GLY A 255 -19.45 -8.12 -3.80
C GLY A 255 -17.96 -7.91 -4.10
N SER A 256 -17.54 -6.68 -4.46
CA SER A 256 -16.12 -6.35 -4.67
C SER A 256 -15.30 -6.37 -3.37
N PHE A 257 -15.90 -5.99 -2.24
CA PHE A 257 -15.30 -6.04 -0.92
C PHE A 257 -15.20 -7.47 -0.38
N GLU A 258 -16.24 -8.28 -0.58
CA GLU A 258 -16.21 -9.71 -0.24
C GLU A 258 -15.10 -10.46 -0.99
N MET A 259 -15.04 -10.32 -2.32
CA MET A 259 -14.00 -10.93 -3.16
C MET A 259 -12.60 -10.50 -2.73
N MET A 260 -12.45 -9.25 -2.29
CA MET A 260 -11.18 -8.74 -1.77
C MET A 260 -10.81 -9.40 -0.44
N ILE A 261 -11.74 -9.56 0.50
CA ILE A 261 -11.46 -10.29 1.74
C ILE A 261 -11.09 -11.75 1.43
N GLU A 262 -11.77 -12.40 0.48
CA GLU A 262 -11.43 -13.77 0.07
C GLU A 262 -10.01 -13.86 -0.49
N ARG A 263 -9.64 -12.94 -1.39
CA ARG A 263 -8.27 -12.85 -1.91
C ARG A 263 -7.26 -12.55 -0.79
N PHE A 264 -7.59 -11.64 0.12
CA PHE A 264 -6.76 -11.35 1.29
C PHE A 264 -6.50 -12.62 2.11
N ILE A 265 -7.54 -13.35 2.47
CA ILE A 265 -7.43 -14.60 3.24
C ILE A 265 -6.57 -15.61 2.48
N ALA A 266 -6.88 -15.87 1.21
CA ALA A 266 -6.20 -16.89 0.42
C ALA A 266 -4.70 -16.58 0.22
N TYR A 267 -4.36 -15.34 -0.13
CA TYR A 267 -2.99 -14.97 -0.51
C TYR A 267 -2.16 -14.48 0.66
N CYS A 268 -2.75 -13.68 1.56
CA CYS A 268 -2.00 -13.03 2.63
C CYS A 268 -1.98 -13.88 3.89
N VAL A 269 -3.07 -14.56 4.24
CA VAL A 269 -3.15 -15.32 5.49
C VAL A 269 -2.77 -16.78 5.28
N VAL A 270 -3.37 -17.45 4.30
CA VAL A 270 -3.12 -18.88 4.02
C VAL A 270 -1.79 -19.08 3.30
N ARG A 271 -1.60 -18.52 2.10
CA ARG A 271 -0.33 -18.69 1.33
C ARG A 271 0.84 -17.94 1.95
N GLY A 272 0.59 -16.80 2.56
CA GLY A 272 1.61 -16.06 3.30
C GLY A 272 2.16 -16.84 4.50
N ALA A 273 1.36 -17.69 5.15
CA ALA A 273 1.83 -18.58 6.21
C ALA A 273 2.68 -19.75 5.67
N THR A 274 2.55 -20.09 4.39
CA THR A 274 3.23 -21.23 3.76
C THR A 274 4.50 -20.87 3.01
N THR A 275 5.07 -19.65 3.13
CA THR A 275 6.32 -19.27 2.43
C THR A 275 7.60 -19.91 3.00
N THR A 276 7.53 -21.18 3.39
CA THR A 276 8.59 -22.14 3.01
C THR A 276 8.42 -22.35 1.50
N PRO A 277 9.48 -22.37 0.67
CA PRO A 277 9.34 -22.65 -0.76
C PRO A 277 8.93 -24.12 -0.95
N GLN A 278 7.66 -24.43 -0.74
CA GLN A 278 7.06 -25.63 -1.29
C GLN A 278 6.79 -25.31 -2.75
N LEU A 279 7.67 -25.82 -3.63
CA LEU A 279 7.32 -26.08 -5.02
C LEU A 279 5.88 -26.58 -5.03
N CYS A 280 4.97 -25.77 -5.58
CA CYS A 280 3.59 -26.17 -5.73
C CYS A 280 3.55 -27.38 -6.66
N ASN A 281 3.47 -28.58 -6.09
CA ASN A 281 2.96 -29.75 -6.78
C ASN A 281 1.46 -29.51 -6.97
N TYR A 282 1.11 -28.74 -7.99
CA TYR A 282 -0.23 -28.82 -8.56
C TYR A 282 -0.35 -30.21 -9.19
N ASN A 283 -0.91 -31.16 -8.44
CA ASN A 283 -1.67 -32.23 -9.07
C ASN A 283 -2.91 -31.55 -9.65
N ILE A 284 -2.77 -31.08 -10.89
CA ILE A 284 -3.92 -30.86 -11.76
C ILE A 284 -4.59 -32.22 -11.83
N SER A 285 -5.75 -32.33 -11.21
CA SER A 285 -6.61 -33.49 -11.35
C SER A 285 -6.84 -33.72 -12.84
N GLU A 286 -6.25 -34.78 -13.40
CA GLU A 286 -6.63 -35.33 -14.70
C GLU A 286 -8.04 -35.93 -14.56
N LEU A 287 -9.03 -35.05 -14.49
CA LEU A 287 -10.44 -35.34 -14.66
C LEU A 287 -10.88 -34.64 -15.93
N THR A 288 -10.32 -35.09 -17.06
CA THR A 288 -10.91 -35.07 -18.40
C THR A 288 -9.91 -35.72 -19.36
N ASN A 289 -9.91 -37.04 -19.45
CA ASN A 289 -9.54 -37.79 -20.67
C ASN A 289 -9.89 -39.29 -20.59
N SER A 290 -10.84 -39.70 -19.74
CA SER A 290 -11.31 -41.09 -19.68
C SER A 290 -12.50 -41.40 -20.58
N GLU A 291 -12.89 -40.53 -21.51
CA GLU A 291 -14.01 -40.80 -22.44
C GLU A 291 -13.66 -40.73 -23.93
N SER A 292 -12.42 -40.41 -24.31
CA SER A 292 -12.04 -40.29 -25.74
C SER A 292 -11.23 -41.48 -26.28
N GLN A 293 -10.98 -42.52 -25.47
CA GLN A 293 -10.15 -43.68 -25.84
C GLN A 293 -10.94 -45.00 -25.99
N LYS A 294 -12.26 -44.94 -26.20
CA LYS A 294 -13.10 -46.12 -26.46
C LYS A 294 -13.75 -46.15 -27.86
N MET A 295 -13.26 -45.34 -28.81
CA MET A 295 -13.84 -45.29 -30.16
C MET A 295 -12.86 -45.64 -31.30
N PHE A 296 -11.81 -46.40 -31.03
CA PHE A 296 -10.88 -46.88 -32.08
C PHE A 296 -10.40 -48.34 -31.95
N ASP A 297 -11.08 -49.17 -31.16
CA ASP A 297 -10.81 -50.63 -31.12
C ASP A 297 -12.09 -51.44 -31.45
N GLU A 298 -12.62 -51.27 -32.66
CA GLU A 298 -13.47 -52.27 -33.34
C GLU A 298 -13.28 -52.15 -34.87
N VAL A 299 -12.22 -52.80 -35.40
CA VAL A 299 -12.16 -53.50 -36.70
C VAL A 299 -11.20 -54.67 -36.58
#